data_AF-A0A2S7WMM6-F1
#
_entry.id   AF-A0A2S7WMM6-F1
#
_cell.length_a   1.000
_cell.length_b   1.000
_cell.length_c   1.000
_cell.angle_alpha   90.00
_cell.angle_beta   90.00
_cell.angle_gamma   90.00
#
_symmetry.space_group_name_H-M   'P 1'
#
loop_
_entity.id
_entity.type
_entity.pdbx_description
1 polymer ?
#
loop_
_entity_poly.entity_id
_entity_poly.type
_entity_poly.pdbx_seq_one_letter_code
_entity_poly.pdbx_strand_id
1 'polypeptide(L)'
;MANNYRPPNGSAEMTFGKIKDLDGITESRTQNLAQMAISWILKDDRITSVLIGVSKTSQILDSVKAIKNTVFSEEKLNNINLILN
;
A
#
# COMPACT_ATOMS: atom_id res chain seq x y z
N MET A 1 -19.09 -13.68 15.13
CA MET A 1 -18.67 -14.40 13.91
C MET A 1 -17.20 -14.07 13.68
N ALA A 2 -16.28 -14.85 14.25
CA ALA A 2 -14.85 -14.67 14.02
C ALA A 2 -14.50 -15.35 12.69
N ASN A 3 -13.83 -14.63 11.79
CA ASN A 3 -13.50 -15.10 10.44
C ASN A 3 -12.52 -16.30 10.52
N ASN A 4 -12.94 -17.49 10.09
CA ASN A 4 -12.13 -18.72 10.02
C ASN A 4 -11.15 -18.71 8.83
N TYR A 5 -10.64 -17.53 8.44
CA TYR A 5 -9.70 -17.42 7.33
C TYR A 5 -8.36 -18.04 7.72
N ARG A 6 -8.12 -19.25 7.22
CA ARG A 6 -6.81 -19.88 7.23
C ARG A 6 -6.21 -19.63 5.84
N PRO A 7 -5.21 -18.74 5.71
CA PRO A 7 -4.56 -18.53 4.43
C PRO A 7 -3.99 -19.87 3.91
N PRO A 8 -4.10 -20.17 2.62
CA PRO A 8 -3.60 -21.43 2.06
C PRO A 8 -2.10 -21.60 2.34
N ASN A 9 -1.65 -22.83 2.57
CA ASN A 9 -0.24 -23.11 2.81
C ASN A 9 0.61 -22.55 1.64
N GLY A 10 1.64 -21.77 1.94
CA GLY A 10 2.45 -21.06 0.92
C GLY A 10 2.06 -19.60 0.68
N SER A 11 0.86 -19.16 1.07
CA SER A 11 0.41 -17.81 0.72
C SER A 11 1.06 -16.71 1.54
N ALA A 12 1.55 -17.03 2.75
CA ALA A 12 2.34 -16.09 3.54
C ALA A 12 3.65 -15.77 2.82
N GLU A 13 4.37 -16.77 2.30
CA GLU A 13 5.63 -16.59 1.57
C GLU A 13 5.42 -15.82 0.27
N MET A 14 4.37 -16.15 -0.50
CA MET A 14 4.02 -15.40 -1.72
C MET A 14 3.66 -13.94 -1.42
N THR A 15 2.88 -13.69 -0.37
CA THR A 15 2.51 -12.32 0.05
C THR A 15 3.75 -11.55 0.52
N PHE A 16 4.66 -12.20 1.24
CA PHE A 16 5.89 -11.59 1.71
C PHE A 16 6.83 -11.23 0.56
N GLY A 17 6.91 -12.06 -0.48
CA GLY A 17 7.64 -11.76 -1.72
C GLY A 17 7.11 -10.48 -2.38
N LYS A 18 5.79 -10.41 -2.61
CA LYS A 18 5.15 -9.21 -3.18
C LYS A 18 5.37 -7.96 -2.34
N ILE A 19 5.31 -8.07 -1.01
CA ILE A 19 5.58 -6.96 -0.08
C ILE A 19 7.01 -6.45 -0.25
N LYS A 20 8.00 -7.36 -0.34
CA LYS A 20 9.40 -7.00 -0.49
C LYS A 20 9.68 -6.32 -1.83
N ASP A 21 9.07 -6.81 -2.91
CA ASP A 21 9.20 -6.21 -4.23
C ASP A 21 8.56 -4.81 -4.30
N LEU A 22 7.42 -4.62 -3.61
CA LEU A 22 6.79 -3.30 -3.48
C LEU A 22 7.63 -2.33 -2.64
N ASP A 23 8.30 -2.81 -1.60
CA ASP A 23 9.17 -1.98 -0.75
C ASP A 23 10.32 -1.38 -1.58
N GLY A 24 10.89 -2.14 -2.52
CA GLY A 24 11.90 -1.64 -3.46
C GLY A 24 11.43 -0.48 -4.36
N ILE A 25 10.12 -0.38 -4.64
CA ILE A 25 9.56 0.74 -5.41
C ILE A 25 9.44 2.01 -4.55
N THR A 26 9.27 1.86 -3.24
CA THR A 26 8.98 2.96 -2.32
C THR A 26 10.19 3.86 -2.03
N GLU A 27 11.41 3.33 -2.13
CA GLU A 27 12.66 4.09 -1.95
C GLU A 27 12.74 5.29 -2.91
N SER A 28 12.23 5.12 -4.14
CA SER A 28 12.20 6.16 -5.17
C SER A 28 11.24 7.32 -4.88
N ARG A 29 10.38 7.22 -3.86
CA ARG A 29 9.37 8.23 -3.51
C ARG A 29 9.59 8.84 -2.12
N THR A 30 10.61 8.40 -1.37
CA THR A 30 10.83 8.76 0.05
C THR A 30 9.56 8.54 0.90
N GLN A 31 8.81 7.49 0.57
CA GLN A 31 7.60 7.07 1.28
C GLN A 31 7.83 5.67 1.82
N ASN A 32 7.18 5.31 2.92
CA ASN A 32 7.14 3.91 3.35
C ASN A 32 6.02 3.15 2.61
N LEU A 33 6.05 1.82 2.64
CA LEU A 33 5.06 0.98 1.97
C LEU A 33 3.60 1.30 2.38
N ALA A 34 3.36 1.56 3.66
CA ALA A 34 2.02 1.90 4.16
C ALA A 34 1.52 3.23 3.57
N GLN A 35 2.39 4.23 3.49
CA GLN A 35 2.09 5.52 2.86
C GLN A 35 1.84 5.34 1.36
N MET A 36 2.63 4.52 0.67
CA MET A 36 2.41 4.23 -0.74
C MET A 36 1.07 3.53 -0.98
N ALA A 37 0.68 2.58 -0.13
CA ALA A 37 -0.61 1.90 -0.23
C ALA A 37 -1.79 2.88 -0.11
N ILE A 38 -1.76 3.79 0.88
CA ILE A 38 -2.77 4.83 1.04
C ILE A 38 -2.80 5.75 -0.18
N SER A 39 -1.63 6.18 -0.65
CA SER A 39 -1.50 7.04 -1.83
C SER A 39 -2.04 6.36 -3.09
N TRP A 40 -1.83 5.05 -3.23
CA TRP A 40 -2.28 4.25 -4.37
C TRP A 40 -3.80 4.10 -4.41
N ILE A 41 -4.46 4.01 -3.24
CA ILE A 41 -5.93 4.00 -3.18
C ILE A 41 -6.48 5.38 -3.56
N LEU A 42 -5.87 6.45 -3.03
CA LEU A 42 -6.29 7.84 -3.26
C LEU A 42 -5.85 8.41 -4.61
N LYS A 43 -5.12 7.65 -5.44
CA LYS A 43 -4.75 8.07 -6.79
C LYS A 43 -5.95 8.13 -7.74
N ASP A 44 -7.02 7.41 -7.40
CA ASP A 44 -8.22 7.30 -8.22
C ASP A 44 -9.24 8.33 -7.75
N ASP A 45 -9.54 9.31 -8.61
CA ASP A 45 -10.47 10.40 -8.30
C ASP A 45 -11.89 9.91 -7.97
N ARG A 46 -12.23 8.65 -8.29
CA ARG A 46 -13.51 8.02 -7.91
C ARG A 46 -13.57 7.65 -6.42
N ILE A 47 -12.43 7.58 -5.74
CA ILE A 47 -12.34 7.27 -4.31
C ILE A 47 -12.36 8.57 -3.51
N THR A 48 -13.46 8.83 -2.80
CA THR A 48 -13.61 10.07 -2.01
C THR A 48 -12.85 10.06 -0.69
N SER A 49 -12.68 8.89 -0.06
CA SER A 49 -12.04 8.78 1.25
C SER A 49 -11.50 7.39 1.53
N VAL A 50 -10.44 7.32 2.34
CA VAL A 50 -9.86 6.08 2.88
C VAL A 50 -10.05 6.06 4.40
N LEU A 51 -10.57 4.95 4.93
CA LEU A 51 -10.67 4.70 6.37
C LEU A 51 -9.40 3.98 6.84
N ILE A 52 -8.75 4.52 7.88
CA ILE A 52 -7.51 3.99 8.45
C ILE A 52 -7.67 3.76 9.95
N GLY A 53 -7.37 2.54 10.39
CA GLY A 53 -7.25 2.21 11.81
C GLY A 53 -5.85 2.56 12.31
N VAL A 54 -5.77 3.46 13.28
CA VAL A 54 -4.50 3.87 13.91
C VAL A 54 -4.46 3.45 15.36
N SER A 55 -3.33 2.89 15.79
CA SER A 55 -3.06 2.51 17.19
C SER A 55 -2.16 3.53 17.90
N LYS A 56 -1.51 4.41 17.14
CA LYS A 56 -0.60 5.46 17.62
C LYS A 56 -0.80 6.74 16.81
N THR A 57 -0.63 7.90 17.46
CA THR A 57 -0.76 9.22 16.83
C THR A 57 0.25 9.45 15.69
N SER A 58 1.43 8.85 15.76
CA SER A 58 2.42 8.88 14.68
C SER A 58 1.90 8.30 13.35
N GLN A 59 1.00 7.32 13.39
CA GLN A 59 0.41 6.74 12.16
C GLN A 59 -0.53 7.72 11.45
N ILE A 60 -1.11 8.67 12.18
CA ILE A 60 -1.91 9.75 11.59
C ILE A 60 -1.00 10.66 10.75
N LEU A 61 0.17 11.02 11.30
CA LEU A 61 1.18 11.82 10.57
C LEU A 61 1.66 11.10 9.31
N ASP A 62 1.89 9.79 9.37
CA ASP A 62 2.21 8.99 8.18
C ASP A 62 1.09 9.04 7.14
N SER A 63 -0.16 8.90 7.58
CA SER A 63 -1.32 8.94 6.69
C SER A 63 -1.47 10.31 6.00
N VAL A 64 -1.23 11.40 6.73
CA VAL A 64 -1.23 12.76 6.17
C VAL A 64 -0.10 12.94 5.15
N LYS A 65 1.09 12.39 5.40
CA LYS A 65 2.20 12.40 4.44
C LYS A 65 1.87 11.64 3.16
N ALA A 66 1.15 10.51 3.27
CA ALA A 66 0.72 9.74 2.12
C ALA A 66 -0.16 10.56 1.16
N ILE A 67 -1.14 11.29 1.69
CA ILE A 67 -2.08 12.10 0.90
C ILE A 67 -1.37 13.20 0.08
N LYS A 68 -0.16 13.62 0.49
CA LYS A 68 0.61 14.63 -0.24
C LYS A 68 1.23 14.12 -1.55
N ASN A 69 1.31 12.81 -1.77
CA ASN A 69 2.00 12.24 -2.92
C ASN A 69 1.19 11.12 -3.59
N THR A 70 -0.02 11.46 -4.02
CA THR A 70 -0.99 10.56 -4.70
C THR A 70 -0.76 10.39 -6.20
N VAL A 71 0.17 11.14 -6.79
CA VAL A 71 0.44 11.10 -8.24
C VAL A 71 1.43 9.98 -8.55
N PHE A 72 1.02 9.00 -9.35
CA PHE A 72 1.88 7.93 -9.84
C PHE A 72 2.14 8.10 -11.34
N SER A 73 3.40 7.93 -11.76
CA SER A 73 3.74 7.80 -13.18
C SER A 73 3.22 6.47 -13.72
N GLU A 74 2.91 6.42 -15.02
CA GLU A 74 2.45 5.19 -15.67
C GLU A 74 3.45 4.05 -15.53
N GLU A 75 4.76 4.33 -15.65
CA GLU A 75 5.82 3.34 -15.42
C GLU A 75 5.74 2.71 -14.02
N LYS A 76 5.54 3.53 -12.98
CA LYS A 76 5.40 3.05 -11.60
C LYS A 76 4.12 2.25 -11.40
N LEU A 77 3.01 2.67 -12.03
CA LEU A 77 1.77 1.92 -11.97
C LEU A 77 1.91 0.56 -12.65
N ASN A 78 2.60 0.48 -13.79
CA ASN A 78 2.88 -0.78 -14.46
C ASN A 78 3.75 -1.70 -13.60
N ASN A 79 4.79 -1.18 -12.94
CA ASN A 79 5.62 -1.96 -12.02
C ASN A 79 4.80 -2.50 -10.83
N ILE A 80 3.94 -1.68 -10.23
CA ILE A 80 3.06 -2.12 -9.14
C ILE A 80 2.08 -3.20 -9.63
N ASN A 81 1.49 -3.04 -10.81
CA ASN A 81 0.58 -4.03 -11.39
C ASN A 81 1.28 -5.35 -11.73
N LEU A 82 2.54 -5.30 -12.20
CA LEU A 82 3.33 -6.50 -12.48
C LEU A 82 3.60 -7.33 -11.22
N ILE A 83 3.78 -6.69 -10.07
CA ILE A 83 4.02 -7.39 -8.79
C ILE A 83 2.70 -7.93 -8.21
N LEU A 84 1.60 -7.20 -8.39
CA LEU A 84 0.30 -7.55 -7.80
C LEU A 84 -0.47 -8.62 -8.60
N ASN A 85 -0.34 -8.66 -9.92
CA ASN A 85 -0.88 -9.73 -10.77
C ASN A 85 -0.08 -11.04 -10.64
#